data_AF-A0A953Z2H7-F1
#
_entry.id   AF-A0A953Z2H7-F1
#
_cell.length_a   1.000
_cell.length_b   1.000
_cell.length_c   1.000
_cell.angle_alpha   90.00
_cell.angle_beta   90.00
_cell.angle_gamma   90.00
#
_symmetry.space_group_name_H-M   'P 1'
#
loop_
_entity.id
_entity.type
_entity.pdbx_description
1 polymer ?
#
loop_
_entity_poly.entity_id
_entity_poly.type
_entity_poly.pdbx_seq_one_letter_code
_entity_poly.pdbx_strand_id
1 'polypeptide(L)'
;MEPSEAEIEAPKSSLLERAGGTVLGFVALAAIYLARMQAVAHSDGPKLFASDGHPDAIHFLFAPTLALWRKVCGGLWLSDQYVATALSCVSTAFAVVCLFWATRRFEGRRVALSTALLVAAAPAVFFYATTIEIHATFLAVFGLVALATGEWLTRPTIARGLLVGALCGFGYWMHNTGALLPIVPVSMLIARVGRSATRSTVATVLALVVAHVVVAGAGHLAFVPDNA
;
A
#
# COMPACT_ATOMS: atom_id res chain seq x y z
N MET A 1 -37.17 19.11 -33.04
CA MET A 1 -36.68 17.75 -33.33
C MET A 1 -35.59 17.50 -32.31
N GLU A 2 -35.97 16.95 -31.16
CA GLU A 2 -35.05 16.72 -30.03
C GLU A 2 -34.11 15.57 -30.38
N PRO A 3 -32.80 15.69 -30.13
CA PRO A 3 -31.89 14.57 -30.29
C PRO A 3 -32.31 13.48 -29.30
N SER A 4 -32.73 12.35 -29.85
CA SER A 4 -32.93 11.10 -29.12
C SER A 4 -31.71 10.84 -28.25
N GLU A 5 -31.92 10.89 -26.94
CA GLU A 5 -31.00 10.40 -25.92
C GLU A 5 -30.90 8.89 -26.08
N ALA A 6 -30.16 8.45 -27.10
CA ALA A 6 -29.64 7.11 -27.14
C ALA A 6 -28.63 7.02 -26.00
N GLU A 7 -29.11 6.55 -24.84
CA GLU A 7 -28.28 6.02 -23.77
C GLU A 7 -27.30 5.03 -24.39
N ILE A 8 -26.07 5.50 -24.65
CA ILE A 8 -24.96 4.64 -25.03
C ILE A 8 -24.63 3.86 -23.76
N GLU A 9 -25.34 2.75 -23.55
CA GLU A 9 -25.14 1.87 -22.42
C GLU A 9 -23.73 1.30 -22.54
N ALA A 10 -22.80 1.88 -21.76
CA ALA A 10 -21.42 1.45 -21.79
C ALA A 10 -21.37 -0.05 -21.43
N PRO A 11 -20.65 -0.89 -22.20
CA PRO A 11 -20.65 -2.32 -21.99
C PRO A 11 -20.20 -2.64 -20.56
N LYS A 12 -21.09 -3.29 -19.81
CA LYS A 12 -20.84 -3.74 -18.44
C LYS A 12 -19.86 -4.91 -18.49
N SER A 13 -18.56 -4.61 -18.54
CA SER A 13 -17.51 -5.63 -18.39
C SER A 13 -17.79 -6.48 -17.15
N SER A 14 -17.68 -7.80 -17.28
CA SER A 14 -17.99 -8.70 -16.18
C SER A 14 -17.01 -8.49 -15.01
N LEU A 15 -17.39 -8.89 -13.79
CA LEU A 15 -16.48 -8.84 -12.64
C LEU A 15 -15.21 -9.68 -12.92
N LEU A 16 -15.37 -10.79 -13.64
CA LEU A 16 -14.28 -11.71 -14.01
C LEU A 16 -13.29 -11.07 -14.98
N GLU A 17 -13.75 -10.33 -15.99
CA GLU A 17 -12.86 -9.60 -16.92
C GLU A 17 -12.05 -8.54 -16.18
N ARG A 18 -12.69 -7.82 -15.26
CA ARG A 18 -12.03 -6.81 -14.42
C ARG A 18 -10.99 -7.43 -13.50
N ALA A 19 -11.33 -8.55 -12.86
CA ALA A 19 -10.41 -9.29 -12.01
C ALA A 19 -9.23 -9.85 -12.83
N GLY A 20 -9.50 -10.43 -13.99
CA GLY A 20 -8.49 -11.00 -14.88
C GLY A 20 -7.45 -9.98 -15.32
N GLY A 21 -7.90 -8.79 -15.77
CA GLY A 21 -6.97 -7.72 -16.16
C GLY A 21 -6.08 -7.23 -15.01
N THR A 22 -6.61 -7.18 -13.79
CA THR A 22 -5.84 -6.80 -12.60
C THR A 22 -4.84 -7.85 -12.19
N VAL A 23 -5.23 -9.13 -12.17
CA VAL A 23 -4.32 -10.24 -11.87
C VAL A 23 -3.20 -10.30 -12.90
N LEU A 24 -3.52 -10.15 -14.19
CA LEU A 24 -2.52 -10.10 -15.25
C LEU A 24 -1.57 -8.91 -15.09
N GLY A 25 -2.08 -7.71 -14.78
CA GLY A 25 -1.25 -6.53 -14.54
C GLY A 25 -0.32 -6.70 -13.33
N PHE A 26 -0.83 -7.26 -12.24
CA PHE A 26 -0.04 -7.61 -11.06
C PHE A 26 1.09 -8.59 -11.41
N VAL A 27 0.75 -9.72 -12.04
CA VAL A 27 1.70 -10.77 -12.42
C VAL A 27 2.75 -10.23 -13.39
N ALA A 28 2.34 -9.44 -14.39
CA ALA A 28 3.26 -8.85 -15.35
C ALA A 28 4.26 -7.89 -14.69
N LEU A 29 3.81 -7.02 -13.79
CA LEU A 29 4.70 -6.11 -13.05
C LEU A 29 5.65 -6.88 -12.14
N ALA A 30 5.15 -7.85 -11.38
CA ALA A 30 5.98 -8.69 -10.52
C ALA A 30 7.05 -9.42 -11.35
N ALA A 31 6.68 -9.98 -12.51
CA ALA A 31 7.62 -10.65 -13.42
C ALA A 31 8.69 -9.69 -13.97
N ILE A 32 8.31 -8.45 -14.34
CA ILE A 32 9.26 -7.44 -14.81
C ILE A 32 10.28 -7.08 -13.73
N TYR A 33 9.84 -6.85 -12.49
CA TYR A 33 10.75 -6.55 -11.38
C TYR A 33 11.65 -7.74 -11.06
N LEU A 34 11.11 -8.96 -11.01
CA LEU A 34 11.87 -10.18 -10.80
C LEU A 34 12.93 -10.39 -11.90
N ALA A 35 12.60 -10.13 -13.16
CA ALA A 35 13.56 -10.22 -14.27
C ALA A 35 14.71 -9.20 -14.18
N ARG A 36 14.59 -8.18 -13.33
CA ARG A 36 15.54 -7.07 -13.16
C ARG A 36 16.11 -6.98 -11.74
N MET A 37 15.88 -8.00 -10.92
CA MET A 37 16.37 -8.06 -9.56
C MET A 37 17.90 -7.94 -9.51
N GLN A 38 18.38 -7.18 -8.54
CA GLN A 38 19.82 -6.99 -8.33
C GLN A 38 20.36 -7.96 -7.26
N ALA A 39 19.49 -8.59 -6.46
CA ALA A 39 19.85 -9.45 -5.32
C ALA A 39 20.85 -8.78 -4.35
N VAL A 40 20.89 -7.45 -4.34
CA VAL A 40 21.72 -6.63 -3.47
C VAL A 40 20.84 -5.99 -2.39
N ALA A 41 21.31 -6.05 -1.15
CA ALA A 41 20.72 -5.31 -0.04
C ALA A 41 21.30 -3.88 -0.04
N HIS A 42 20.44 -2.88 0.02
CA HIS A 42 20.82 -1.48 0.12
C HIS A 42 20.36 -0.88 1.45
N SER A 43 21.00 0.22 1.89
CA SER A 43 20.65 0.98 3.10
C SER A 43 20.40 0.09 4.32
N ASP A 44 19.13 -0.16 4.64
CA ASP A 44 18.69 -0.91 5.82
C ASP A 44 18.74 -2.42 5.59
N GLY A 45 18.72 -2.87 4.34
CA GLY A 45 18.77 -4.28 3.93
C GLY A 45 19.86 -5.10 4.63
N PRO A 46 21.15 -4.70 4.63
CA PRO A 46 22.20 -5.45 5.31
C PRO A 46 21.97 -5.62 6.82
N LYS A 47 21.45 -4.59 7.50
CA LYS A 47 21.10 -4.66 8.93
C LYS A 47 19.93 -5.61 9.18
N LEU A 48 18.95 -5.60 8.29
CA LEU A 48 17.77 -6.47 8.37
C LEU A 48 18.10 -7.95 8.17
N PHE A 49 19.18 -8.27 7.44
CA PHE A 49 19.71 -9.64 7.37
C PHE A 49 20.60 -10.01 8.55
N ALA A 50 21.35 -9.06 9.08
CA ALA A 50 22.26 -9.28 10.20
C ALA A 50 21.54 -9.38 11.56
N SER A 51 20.26 -8.98 11.65
CA SER A 51 19.52 -8.98 12.91
C SER A 51 18.99 -10.36 13.33
N ASP A 52 19.28 -11.45 12.60
CA ASP A 52 18.77 -12.80 12.87
C ASP A 52 17.24 -12.88 13.09
N GLY A 53 16.50 -11.93 12.50
CA GLY A 53 15.04 -11.84 12.66
C GLY A 53 14.57 -11.07 13.90
N HIS A 54 15.49 -10.47 14.66
CA HIS A 54 15.13 -9.52 15.71
C HIS A 54 14.54 -8.24 15.09
N PRO A 55 13.39 -7.76 15.61
CA PRO A 55 12.79 -6.52 15.13
C PRO A 55 13.71 -5.34 15.42
N ASP A 56 13.97 -4.53 14.41
CA ASP A 56 14.59 -3.22 14.54
C ASP A 56 13.53 -2.21 15.03
N ALA A 57 13.91 -1.26 15.89
CA ALA A 57 13.04 -0.22 16.43
C ALA A 57 12.43 0.68 15.34
N ILE A 58 12.99 0.65 14.12
CA ILE A 58 12.49 1.39 12.96
C ILE A 58 11.59 0.53 12.05
N HIS A 59 11.78 -0.80 12.06
CA HIS A 59 11.25 -1.73 11.05
C HIS A 59 10.59 -2.97 11.68
N PHE A 60 9.69 -2.75 12.64
CA PHE A 60 9.13 -3.79 13.52
C PHE A 60 8.62 -5.03 12.79
N LEU A 61 7.90 -4.83 11.68
CA LEU A 61 7.27 -5.92 10.94
C LEU A 61 8.08 -6.49 9.80
N PHE A 62 9.27 -5.97 9.49
CA PHE A 62 10.03 -6.49 8.35
C PHE A 62 10.41 -7.96 8.53
N ALA A 63 11.09 -8.27 9.63
CA ALA A 63 11.55 -9.61 9.96
C ALA A 63 10.40 -10.64 9.99
N PRO A 64 9.27 -10.42 10.69
CA PRO A 64 8.17 -11.37 10.66
C PRO A 64 7.51 -11.48 9.27
N THR A 65 7.43 -10.40 8.50
CA THR A 65 6.90 -10.44 7.13
C THR A 65 7.81 -11.27 6.22
N LEU A 66 9.12 -11.06 6.29
CA LEU A 66 10.10 -11.85 5.53
C LEU A 66 10.10 -13.32 5.97
N ALA A 67 9.99 -13.60 7.27
CA ALA A 67 9.90 -14.98 7.78
C ALA A 67 8.64 -15.69 7.27
N LEU A 68 7.49 -15.01 7.25
CA LEU A 68 6.26 -15.54 6.65
C LEU A 68 6.45 -15.79 5.15
N TRP A 69 7.04 -14.82 4.44
CA TRP A 69 7.30 -14.94 3.01
C TRP A 69 8.24 -16.11 2.67
N ARG A 70 9.30 -16.32 3.45
CA ARG A 70 10.17 -17.50 3.35
C ARG A 70 9.40 -18.81 3.46
N LYS A 71 8.42 -18.89 4.37
CA LYS A 71 7.55 -20.07 4.48
C LYS A 71 6.67 -20.26 3.25
N VAL A 72 6.13 -19.18 2.68
CA VAL A 72 5.33 -19.22 1.44
C VAL A 72 6.17 -19.68 0.25
N CYS A 73 7.42 -19.22 0.15
CA CYS A 73 8.37 -19.64 -0.89
C CYS A 73 9.07 -20.97 -0.58
N GLY A 74 8.79 -21.57 0.58
CA GLY A 74 9.40 -22.82 1.02
C GLY A 74 9.20 -23.92 -0.03
N GLY A 75 10.31 -24.50 -0.49
CA GLY A 75 10.29 -25.53 -1.53
C GLY A 75 10.65 -25.06 -2.94
N LEU A 76 10.89 -23.76 -3.17
CA LEU A 76 11.30 -23.23 -4.49
C LEU A 76 12.82 -23.29 -4.76
N TRP A 77 13.63 -23.80 -3.82
CA TRP A 77 15.09 -23.95 -3.94
C TRP A 77 15.81 -22.64 -4.31
N LEU A 78 15.21 -21.50 -3.93
CA LEU A 78 15.76 -20.17 -4.15
C LEU A 78 16.73 -19.82 -3.01
N SER A 79 17.73 -18.99 -3.31
CA SER A 79 18.56 -18.42 -2.24
C SER A 79 17.74 -17.43 -1.40
N ASP A 80 18.16 -17.21 -0.16
CA ASP A 80 17.50 -16.29 0.77
C ASP A 80 17.42 -14.85 0.22
N GLN A 81 18.45 -14.42 -0.49
CA GLN A 81 18.47 -13.12 -1.17
C GLN A 81 17.38 -13.02 -2.23
N TYR A 82 17.22 -14.07 -3.06
CA TYR A 82 16.16 -14.12 -4.07
C TYR A 82 14.77 -14.10 -3.45
N VAL A 83 14.56 -14.84 -2.37
CA VAL A 83 13.27 -14.85 -1.65
C VAL A 83 12.95 -13.45 -1.11
N ALA A 84 13.93 -12.77 -0.50
CA ALA A 84 13.73 -11.42 0.02
C ALA A 84 13.51 -10.38 -1.09
N THR A 85 14.25 -10.43 -2.20
CA THR A 85 13.99 -9.53 -3.33
C THR A 85 12.63 -9.79 -3.97
N ALA A 86 12.19 -11.05 -4.02
CA ALA A 86 10.85 -11.39 -4.51
C ALA A 86 9.75 -10.77 -3.65
N LEU A 87 9.94 -10.66 -2.32
CA LEU A 87 9.03 -9.93 -1.45
C LEU A 87 8.90 -8.46 -1.86
N SER A 88 10.03 -7.79 -2.15
CA SER A 88 10.03 -6.41 -2.64
C SER A 88 9.28 -6.27 -3.97
N CYS A 89 9.56 -7.16 -4.93
CA CYS A 89 8.92 -7.17 -6.25
C CYS A 89 7.39 -7.28 -6.12
N VAL A 90 6.93 -8.27 -5.34
CA VAL A 90 5.51 -8.57 -5.12
C VAL A 90 4.83 -7.41 -4.38
N SER A 91 5.46 -6.86 -3.34
CA SER A 91 4.91 -5.76 -2.56
C SER A 91 4.74 -4.50 -3.42
N THR A 92 5.74 -4.14 -4.22
CA THR A 92 5.64 -2.99 -5.12
C THR A 92 4.59 -3.21 -6.22
N ALA A 93 4.53 -4.39 -6.84
CA ALA A 93 3.50 -4.69 -7.83
C ALA A 93 2.08 -4.58 -7.23
N PHE A 94 1.89 -5.07 -6.00
CA PHE A 94 0.64 -4.95 -5.27
C PHE A 94 0.29 -3.48 -4.99
N ALA A 95 1.25 -2.67 -4.56
CA ALA A 95 1.05 -1.25 -4.32
C ALA A 95 0.56 -0.51 -5.58
N VAL A 96 1.20 -0.75 -6.73
CA VAL A 96 0.83 -0.15 -8.02
C VAL A 96 -0.60 -0.51 -8.40
N VAL A 97 -1.00 -1.76 -8.19
CA VAL A 97 -2.37 -2.22 -8.46
C VAL A 97 -3.39 -1.54 -7.54
N CYS A 98 -3.07 -1.41 -6.25
CA CYS A 98 -3.94 -0.70 -5.31
C CYS A 98 -4.10 0.79 -5.70
N LEU A 99 -3.02 1.43 -6.13
CA LEU A 99 -3.04 2.82 -6.62
C LEU A 99 -3.86 2.96 -7.91
N PHE A 100 -3.72 2.03 -8.86
CA PHE A 100 -4.58 1.97 -10.04
C PHE A 100 -6.07 1.98 -9.63
N TRP A 101 -6.46 1.10 -8.70
CA TRP A 101 -7.85 1.00 -8.26
C TRP A 101 -8.33 2.23 -7.48
N ALA A 102 -7.48 2.80 -6.62
CA ALA A 102 -7.77 4.03 -5.90
C ALA A 102 -8.01 5.20 -6.88
N THR A 103 -7.10 5.42 -7.83
CA THR A 103 -7.21 6.49 -8.83
C THR A 103 -8.39 6.26 -9.77
N ARG A 104 -8.63 5.03 -10.22
CA ARG A 104 -9.73 4.69 -11.14
C ARG A 104 -11.08 5.09 -10.59
N ARG A 105 -11.23 5.08 -9.27
CA ARG A 105 -12.48 5.44 -8.58
C ARG A 105 -12.86 6.90 -8.75
N PHE A 106 -11.90 7.79 -8.94
CA PHE A 106 -12.11 9.24 -9.03
C PHE A 106 -11.92 9.78 -10.45
N GLU A 107 -10.87 9.30 -11.13
CA GLU A 107 -10.40 9.88 -12.39
C GLU A 107 -10.68 9.00 -13.62
N GLY A 108 -11.29 7.83 -13.40
CA GLY A 108 -11.58 6.85 -14.44
C GLY A 108 -10.36 6.04 -14.89
N ARG A 109 -10.59 5.12 -15.84
CA ARG A 109 -9.61 4.08 -16.22
C ARG A 109 -8.34 4.63 -16.87
N ARG A 110 -8.46 5.61 -17.76
CA ARG A 110 -7.32 6.13 -18.54
C ARG A 110 -6.29 6.80 -17.63
N VAL A 111 -6.75 7.72 -16.77
CA VAL A 111 -5.89 8.40 -15.79
C VAL A 111 -5.26 7.39 -14.83
N ALA A 112 -6.05 6.43 -14.33
CA ALA A 112 -5.54 5.40 -13.45
C ALA A 112 -4.43 4.54 -14.08
N LEU A 113 -4.57 4.15 -15.35
CA LEU A 113 -3.52 3.42 -16.08
C LEU A 113 -2.26 4.28 -16.19
N SER A 114 -2.39 5.55 -16.58
CA SER A 114 -1.25 6.47 -16.67
C SER A 114 -0.56 6.63 -15.31
N THR A 115 -1.31 6.83 -14.23
CA THR A 115 -0.77 6.91 -12.86
C THR A 115 -0.03 5.63 -12.48
N ALA A 116 -0.62 4.47 -12.72
CA ALA A 116 0.00 3.18 -12.40
C ALA A 116 1.30 2.96 -13.18
N LEU A 117 1.32 3.29 -14.47
CA LEU A 117 2.51 3.17 -15.32
C LEU A 117 3.61 4.16 -14.89
N LEU A 118 3.26 5.42 -14.60
CA LEU A 118 4.21 6.42 -14.11
C LEU A 118 4.81 6.03 -12.76
N VAL A 119 4.00 5.52 -11.83
CA VAL A 119 4.48 5.04 -10.53
C VAL A 119 5.36 3.79 -10.71
N ALA A 120 4.95 2.82 -11.52
CA ALA A 120 5.73 1.61 -11.77
C ALA A 120 7.10 1.89 -12.44
N ALA A 121 7.14 2.89 -13.32
CA ALA A 121 8.36 3.30 -14.01
C ALA A 121 9.19 4.35 -13.24
N ALA A 122 8.70 4.86 -12.11
CA ALA A 122 9.42 5.86 -11.33
C ALA A 122 10.74 5.26 -10.82
N PRO A 123 11.90 5.93 -11.03
CA PRO A 123 13.21 5.34 -10.70
C PRO A 123 13.33 4.84 -9.26
N ALA A 124 12.80 5.60 -8.29
CA ALA A 124 12.80 5.21 -6.89
C ALA A 124 11.96 3.94 -6.63
N VAL A 125 10.77 3.85 -7.23
CA VAL A 125 9.89 2.69 -7.10
C VAL A 125 10.54 1.45 -7.72
N PHE A 126 11.13 1.62 -8.91
CA PHE A 126 11.83 0.53 -9.61
C PHE A 126 13.05 0.04 -8.82
N PHE A 127 13.85 0.96 -8.27
CA PHE A 127 14.97 0.64 -7.40
C PHE A 127 14.53 -0.18 -6.19
N TYR A 128 13.52 0.27 -5.45
CA TYR A 128 13.02 -0.45 -4.27
C TYR A 128 12.34 -1.77 -4.63
N ALA A 129 11.73 -1.89 -5.80
CA ALA A 129 11.15 -3.14 -6.26
C ALA A 129 12.21 -4.23 -6.53
N THR A 130 13.41 -3.85 -6.94
CA THR A 130 14.46 -4.76 -7.47
C THR A 130 15.60 -5.04 -6.50
N THR A 131 15.54 -4.44 -5.31
CA THR A 131 16.53 -4.58 -4.23
C THR A 131 15.85 -5.10 -2.96
N ILE A 132 16.64 -5.53 -1.97
CA ILE A 132 16.10 -6.00 -0.70
C ILE A 132 15.95 -4.80 0.23
N GLU A 133 14.72 -4.29 0.35
CA GLU A 133 14.47 -3.00 0.97
C GLU A 133 13.07 -2.93 1.61
N ILE A 134 12.97 -2.37 2.82
CA ILE A 134 11.71 -2.25 3.58
C ILE A 134 10.69 -1.36 2.87
N HIS A 135 11.18 -0.36 2.14
CA HIS A 135 10.35 0.63 1.46
C HIS A 135 9.36 -0.01 0.48
N ALA A 136 9.69 -1.16 -0.10
CA ALA A 136 8.77 -1.90 -0.97
C ALA A 136 7.57 -2.49 -0.21
N THR A 137 7.76 -3.07 0.97
CA THR A 137 6.65 -3.59 1.79
C THR A 137 5.84 -2.47 2.43
N PHE A 138 6.50 -1.37 2.82
CA PHE A 138 5.81 -0.14 3.23
C PHE A 138 4.94 0.41 2.10
N LEU A 139 5.45 0.41 0.86
CA LEU A 139 4.70 0.86 -0.32
C LEU A 139 3.44 0.00 -0.57
N ALA A 140 3.49 -1.31 -0.31
CA ALA A 140 2.30 -2.17 -0.34
C ALA A 140 1.22 -1.71 0.65
N VAL A 141 1.60 -1.37 1.89
CA VAL A 141 0.66 -0.83 2.89
C VAL A 141 0.14 0.54 2.47
N PHE A 142 1.00 1.40 1.91
CA PHE A 142 0.56 2.68 1.34
C PHE A 142 -0.50 2.50 0.25
N GLY A 143 -0.31 1.53 -0.65
CA GLY A 143 -1.31 1.18 -1.66
C GLY A 143 -2.66 0.82 -1.05
N LEU A 144 -2.67 -0.02 0.00
CA LEU A 144 -3.90 -0.37 0.73
C LEU A 144 -4.56 0.84 1.38
N VAL A 145 -3.77 1.73 2.01
CA VAL A 145 -4.26 2.99 2.58
C VAL A 145 -4.92 3.83 1.49
N ALA A 146 -4.30 3.96 0.31
CA ALA A 146 -4.88 4.72 -0.81
C ALA A 146 -6.21 4.12 -1.28
N LEU A 147 -6.30 2.79 -1.39
CA LEU A 147 -7.52 2.10 -1.78
C LEU A 147 -8.64 2.28 -0.74
N ALA A 148 -8.34 2.07 0.53
CA ALA A 148 -9.28 2.26 1.63
C ALA A 148 -9.71 3.73 1.78
N THR A 149 -8.80 4.67 1.53
CA THR A 149 -9.08 6.11 1.48
C THR A 149 -10.07 6.40 0.36
N GLY A 150 -9.91 5.78 -0.82
CA GLY A 150 -10.85 5.92 -1.92
C GLY A 150 -12.27 5.50 -1.54
N GLU A 151 -12.40 4.37 -0.84
CA GLU A 151 -13.68 3.93 -0.27
C GLU A 151 -14.22 4.92 0.76
N TRP A 152 -13.40 5.33 1.72
CA TRP A 152 -13.78 6.25 2.79
C TRP A 152 -14.25 7.60 2.26
N LEU A 153 -13.53 8.20 1.31
CA LEU A 153 -13.93 9.48 0.72
C LEU A 153 -15.28 9.38 0.02
N THR A 154 -15.59 8.27 -0.68
CA THR A 154 -16.89 8.11 -1.33
C THR A 154 -18.06 7.97 -0.36
N ARG A 155 -17.84 7.39 0.83
CA ARG A 155 -18.85 7.21 1.87
C ARG A 155 -18.19 7.37 3.25
N PRO A 156 -18.01 8.60 3.75
CA PRO A 156 -17.30 8.84 4.99
C PRO A 156 -18.15 8.34 6.16
N THR A 157 -17.78 7.17 6.68
CA THR A 157 -18.39 6.54 7.86
C THR A 157 -17.32 6.33 8.93
N ILE A 158 -17.73 6.22 10.19
CA ILE A 158 -16.81 5.99 11.31
C ILE A 158 -16.02 4.69 11.11
N ALA A 159 -16.71 3.60 10.73
CA ALA A 159 -16.07 2.31 10.48
C ALA A 159 -14.97 2.38 9.39
N ARG A 160 -15.22 3.10 8.29
CA ARG A 160 -14.23 3.30 7.24
C ARG A 160 -13.08 4.21 7.70
N GLY A 161 -13.38 5.23 8.52
CA GLY A 161 -12.36 6.07 9.15
C GLY A 161 -11.44 5.24 10.07
N LEU A 162 -12.00 4.39 10.92
CA LEU A 162 -11.27 3.44 11.76
C LEU A 162 -10.39 2.52 10.92
N LEU A 163 -10.90 1.95 9.83
CA LEU A 163 -10.12 1.08 8.94
C LEU A 163 -8.93 1.81 8.31
N VAL A 164 -9.14 3.01 7.75
CA VAL A 164 -8.05 3.81 7.17
C VAL A 164 -7.02 4.15 8.25
N GLY A 165 -7.47 4.57 9.44
CA GLY A 165 -6.60 4.88 10.57
C GLY A 165 -5.77 3.69 11.01
N ALA A 166 -6.39 2.52 11.15
CA ALA A 166 -5.72 1.28 11.51
C ALA A 166 -4.66 0.87 10.45
N LEU A 167 -4.97 1.01 9.15
CA LEU A 167 -3.99 0.77 8.08
C LEU A 167 -2.83 1.78 8.10
N CYS A 168 -3.09 3.05 8.40
CA CYS A 168 -2.03 4.05 8.60
C CYS A 168 -1.14 3.68 9.81
N GLY A 169 -1.75 3.26 10.92
CA GLY A 169 -1.01 2.79 12.10
C GLY A 169 -0.19 1.53 11.83
N PHE A 170 -0.73 0.60 11.03
CA PHE A 170 0.00 -0.58 10.55
C PHE A 170 1.16 -0.19 9.62
N GLY A 171 1.01 0.89 8.83
CA GLY A 171 2.10 1.47 8.06
C GLY A 171 3.28 1.92 8.93
N TYR A 172 3.01 2.49 10.12
CA TYR A 172 4.05 2.81 11.10
C TYR A 172 4.82 1.56 11.58
N TRP A 173 4.14 0.41 11.64
CA TRP A 173 4.80 -0.84 12.03
C TRP A 173 5.77 -1.36 10.96
N MET A 174 5.54 -1.01 9.69
CA MET A 174 6.46 -1.33 8.59
C MET A 174 7.63 -0.37 8.52
N HIS A 175 7.37 0.94 8.69
CA HIS A 175 8.39 1.98 8.64
C HIS A 175 7.94 3.23 9.41
N ASN A 176 8.84 3.89 10.13
CA ASN A 176 8.50 5.02 11.01
C ASN A 176 7.82 6.21 10.30
N THR A 177 8.13 6.46 9.02
CA THR A 177 7.45 7.48 8.19
C THR A 177 5.96 7.19 8.01
N GLY A 178 5.53 5.98 8.32
CA GLY A 178 4.13 5.59 8.48
C GLY A 178 3.34 6.45 9.46
N ALA A 179 4.01 7.08 10.44
CA ALA A 179 3.40 8.06 11.35
C ALA A 179 2.79 9.27 10.61
N LEU A 180 3.28 9.58 9.41
CA LEU A 180 2.80 10.69 8.59
C LEU A 180 1.66 10.29 7.63
N LEU A 181 1.36 9.00 7.49
CA LEU A 181 0.34 8.52 6.56
C LEU A 181 -1.05 9.13 6.75
N PRO A 182 -1.55 9.43 7.98
CA PRO A 182 -2.85 10.06 8.16
C PRO A 182 -3.01 11.42 7.44
N ILE A 183 -1.90 12.12 7.15
CA ILE A 183 -1.93 13.43 6.49
C ILE A 183 -2.59 13.33 5.11
N VAL A 184 -2.34 12.25 4.37
CA VAL A 184 -2.86 12.06 3.01
C VAL A 184 -4.40 11.94 2.98
N PRO A 185 -5.05 10.97 3.65
CA PRO A 185 -6.50 10.86 3.65
C PRO A 185 -7.17 12.09 4.27
N VAL A 186 -6.60 12.67 5.33
CA VAL A 186 -7.17 13.85 5.99
C VAL A 186 -7.12 15.06 5.06
N SER A 187 -6.00 15.33 4.40
CA SER A 187 -5.88 16.45 3.44
C SER A 187 -6.82 16.28 2.24
N MET A 188 -6.95 15.06 1.70
CA MET A 188 -7.91 14.76 0.63
C MET A 188 -9.36 14.98 1.06
N LEU A 189 -9.72 14.58 2.29
CA LEU A 189 -11.07 14.82 2.81
C LEU A 189 -11.33 16.32 3.00
N ILE A 190 -10.37 17.07 3.57
CA ILE A 190 -10.47 18.52 3.74
C ILE A 190 -10.66 19.20 2.38
N ALA A 191 -9.85 18.85 1.38
CA ALA A 191 -9.97 19.37 0.03
C ALA A 191 -11.35 19.10 -0.58
N ARG A 192 -11.94 17.94 -0.29
CA ARG A 192 -13.27 17.56 -0.78
C ARG A 192 -14.43 18.26 -0.08
N VAL A 193 -14.39 18.41 1.25
CA VAL A 193 -15.50 19.01 2.02
C VAL A 193 -15.44 20.53 2.02
N GLY A 194 -14.27 21.12 1.75
CA GLY A 194 -14.06 22.57 1.78
C GLY A 194 -14.41 23.18 3.13
N ARG A 195 -15.13 24.31 3.13
CA ARG A 195 -15.57 25.02 4.35
C ARG A 195 -16.78 24.39 5.04
N SER A 196 -17.42 23.40 4.41
CA SER A 196 -18.70 22.84 4.85
C SER A 196 -18.52 21.55 5.67
N ALA A 197 -17.50 21.50 6.53
CA ALA A 197 -17.26 20.33 7.38
C ALA A 197 -18.43 20.10 8.33
N THR A 198 -19.03 18.91 8.27
CA THR A 198 -20.14 18.52 9.15
C THR A 198 -19.61 17.87 10.43
N ARG A 199 -20.45 17.76 11.46
CA ARG A 199 -20.13 16.96 12.66
C ARG A 199 -19.76 15.51 12.30
N SER A 200 -20.42 14.95 11.28
CA SER A 200 -20.10 13.61 10.78
C SER A 200 -18.70 13.55 10.19
N THR A 201 -18.30 14.52 9.37
CA THR A 201 -16.95 14.64 8.82
C THR A 201 -15.90 14.62 9.94
N VAL A 202 -16.07 15.47 10.95
CA VAL A 202 -15.17 15.55 12.11
C VAL A 202 -15.09 14.21 12.84
N ALA A 203 -16.22 13.56 13.12
CA ALA A 203 -16.26 12.27 13.81
C ALA A 203 -15.48 11.18 13.05
N THR A 204 -15.55 11.14 11.72
CA THR A 204 -14.80 10.15 10.92
C THR A 204 -13.30 10.43 10.89
N VAL A 205 -12.88 11.70 10.90
CA VAL A 205 -11.46 12.09 11.01
C VAL A 205 -10.92 11.72 12.38
N LEU A 206 -11.66 12.02 13.45
CA LEU A 206 -11.29 11.62 14.81
C LEU A 206 -11.14 10.10 14.92
N ALA A 207 -12.08 9.34 14.34
CA ALA A 207 -11.99 7.87 14.30
C ALA A 207 -10.71 7.38 13.62
N LEU A 208 -10.33 7.99 12.48
CA LEU A 208 -9.08 7.69 11.78
C LEU A 208 -7.86 7.98 12.67
N VAL A 209 -7.79 9.17 13.27
CA VAL A 209 -6.67 9.57 14.12
C VAL A 209 -6.54 8.66 15.35
N VAL A 210 -7.66 8.38 16.03
CA VAL A 210 -7.67 7.48 17.20
C VAL A 210 -7.20 6.08 16.81
N ALA A 211 -7.73 5.50 15.74
CA ALA A 211 -7.31 4.17 15.28
C ALA A 211 -5.83 4.15 14.89
N HIS A 212 -5.33 5.20 14.22
CA HIS A 212 -3.92 5.32 13.90
C HIS A 212 -3.05 5.34 15.16
N VAL A 213 -3.35 6.20 16.13
CA VAL A 213 -2.58 6.33 17.38
C VAL A 213 -2.62 5.03 18.19
N VAL A 214 -3.79 4.40 18.31
CA VAL A 214 -3.95 3.13 19.04
C VAL A 214 -3.13 2.02 18.39
N VAL A 215 -3.24 1.85 17.07
CA VAL A 215 -2.48 0.81 16.37
C VAL A 215 -0.99 1.13 16.39
N ALA A 216 -0.56 2.34 16.01
CA ALA A 216 0.84 2.73 16.03
C ALA A 216 1.47 2.56 17.43
N GLY A 217 0.77 3.03 18.47
CA GLY A 217 1.19 2.90 19.87
C GLY A 217 1.26 1.46 20.35
N ALA A 218 0.29 0.61 19.98
CA ALA A 218 0.32 -0.81 20.33
C ALA A 218 1.56 -1.53 19.75
N GLY A 219 1.95 -1.21 18.51
CA GLY A 219 3.19 -1.75 17.94
C GLY A 219 4.43 -1.19 18.63
N HIS A 220 4.47 0.11 18.89
CA HIS A 220 5.58 0.72 19.61
C HIS A 220 5.82 0.04 20.96
N LEU A 221 4.76 -0.13 21.77
CA LEU A 221 4.84 -0.79 23.07
C LEU A 221 5.17 -2.29 22.96
N ALA A 222 4.75 -2.96 21.89
CA ALA A 222 5.02 -4.38 21.69
C ALA A 222 6.46 -4.68 21.24
N PHE A 223 7.11 -3.73 20.56
CA PHE A 223 8.37 -3.98 19.87
C PHE A 223 9.54 -3.07 20.30
N VAL A 224 9.30 -1.99 21.05
CA VAL A 224 10.35 -1.16 21.65
C VAL A 224 10.45 -1.51 23.14
N PRO A 225 11.53 -2.18 23.59
CA PRO A 225 11.72 -2.48 25.01
C PRO A 225 11.87 -1.18 25.82
N ASP A 226 11.41 -1.17 27.08
CA ASP A 226 11.49 -0.02 28.00
C ASP A 226 12.91 0.53 28.29
N ASN A 227 13.95 -0.09 27.72
CA ASN A 227 15.37 0.18 28.03
C ASN A 227 16.22 0.53 26.79
N ALA A 228 15.62 1.08 25.73
CA ALA A 228 16.36 1.68 24.62
C ALA A 228 16.81 3.13 24.93
#